data_AF-A0A848J3D9-F1
#
_entry.id   AF-A0A848J3D9-F1
#
_cell.length_a   1.000
_cell.length_b   1.000
_cell.length_c   1.000
_cell.angle_alpha   90.00
_cell.angle_beta   90.00
_cell.angle_gamma   90.00
#
_symmetry.space_group_name_H-M   'P 1'
#
loop_
_entity.id
_entity.type
_entity.pdbx_description
1 polymer ?
#
loop_
_entity_poly.entity_id
_entity_poly.type
_entity_poly.pdbx_seq_one_letter_code
_entity_poly.pdbx_strand_id
1 'polypeptide(L)'
;MSEISVSGNSFKRNIFRYIIEFIIVAFGVFLGTYLNDMESKKQEIANQEKALKNIITELENNQQNLQKTINYHELIKVNFDSLLKTIPEDVLSKNYFENKSFKFVYIKDWVGNGFTEFEDTAFEVSKMSGTLQNMDIELIQEISKVYNKINSQSEFQSSINNRMTSLNSQSTTYDVIGNIIILTRDNLGMEKMLSKQLDQSIKNIREMQYKEAG
;
A
#
# COMPACT_ATOMS: atom_id res chain seq x y z
N MET A 1 -77.51 11.37 -51.12
CA MET A 1 -76.38 10.42 -51.12
C MET A 1 -75.14 11.19 -51.54
N SER A 2 -74.23 11.46 -50.61
CA SER A 2 -72.88 11.95 -50.93
C SER A 2 -71.92 11.33 -49.93
N GLU A 3 -71.09 10.41 -50.42
CA GLU A 3 -70.07 9.69 -49.68
C GLU A 3 -68.88 10.60 -49.36
N ILE A 4 -68.46 10.58 -48.10
CA ILE A 4 -67.22 11.20 -47.63
C ILE A 4 -66.14 10.11 -47.68
N SER A 5 -65.25 10.16 -48.67
CA SER A 5 -64.11 9.24 -48.82
C SER A 5 -62.79 9.99 -48.98
N VAL A 6 -62.48 10.90 -48.05
CA VAL A 6 -61.16 11.56 -48.00
C VAL A 6 -60.66 11.58 -46.56
N SER A 7 -59.91 10.55 -46.14
CA SER A 7 -59.25 10.58 -44.81
C SER A 7 -58.07 9.60 -44.63
N GLY A 8 -57.90 8.58 -45.49
CA GLY A 8 -56.88 7.55 -45.26
C GLY A 8 -55.42 7.95 -45.53
N ASN A 9 -55.17 8.85 -46.49
CA ASN A 9 -53.81 9.08 -47.02
C ASN A 9 -53.02 10.19 -46.29
N SER A 10 -53.70 11.22 -45.77
CA SER A 10 -53.06 12.29 -44.98
C SER A 10 -52.69 11.81 -43.57
N PHE A 11 -53.53 10.97 -42.96
CA PHE A 11 -53.30 10.39 -41.64
C PHE A 11 -52.06 9.46 -41.61
N LYS A 12 -51.91 8.59 -42.62
CA LYS A 12 -50.71 7.74 -42.79
C LYS A 12 -49.43 8.55 -42.94
N ARG A 13 -49.47 9.65 -43.71
CA ARG A 13 -48.32 10.55 -43.91
C ARG A 13 -47.91 11.25 -42.62
N ASN A 14 -48.88 11.68 -41.82
CA ASN A 14 -48.63 12.32 -40.52
C ASN A 14 -48.05 11.32 -39.51
N ILE A 15 -48.59 10.09 -39.43
CA ILE A 15 -48.03 9.03 -38.57
C ILE A 15 -46.60 8.69 -38.96
N PHE A 16 -46.33 8.51 -40.26
CA PHE A 16 -44.99 8.19 -40.74
C PHE A 16 -43.98 9.29 -40.42
N ARG A 17 -44.40 10.56 -40.55
CA ARG A 17 -43.59 11.71 -40.14
C ARG A 17 -43.26 11.66 -38.64
N TYR A 18 -44.24 11.42 -37.78
CA TYR A 18 -44.00 11.33 -36.33
C TYR A 18 -43.11 10.13 -35.95
N ILE A 19 -43.23 9.00 -36.65
CA ILE A 19 -42.33 7.85 -36.45
C ILE A 19 -40.89 8.21 -36.83
N ILE A 20 -40.68 8.89 -37.96
CA ILE A 20 -39.34 9.35 -38.35
C ILE A 20 -38.78 10.34 -37.33
N GLU A 21 -39.57 11.33 -36.93
CA GLU A 21 -39.17 12.32 -35.91
C GLU A 21 -38.80 11.62 -34.59
N PHE A 22 -39.59 10.64 -34.16
CA PHE A 22 -39.29 9.82 -32.99
C PHE A 22 -37.99 9.02 -33.13
N ILE A 23 -37.78 8.35 -34.27
CA ILE A 23 -36.55 7.58 -34.54
C ILE A 23 -35.32 8.49 -34.50
N ILE A 24 -35.39 9.67 -35.11
CA ILE A 24 -34.28 10.63 -35.10
C ILE A 24 -33.95 11.07 -33.67
N VAL A 25 -34.95 11.40 -32.87
CA VAL A 25 -34.76 11.80 -31.45
C VAL A 25 -34.17 10.64 -30.65
N ALA A 26 -34.72 9.43 -30.78
CA ALA A 26 -34.22 8.25 -30.09
C ALA A 26 -32.76 7.93 -30.47
N PHE A 27 -32.41 8.04 -31.75
CA PHE A 27 -31.03 7.87 -32.23
C PHE A 27 -30.10 8.94 -31.67
N GLY A 28 -30.52 10.21 -31.63
CA GLY A 28 -29.72 11.29 -31.05
C GLY A 28 -29.39 11.06 -29.59
N VAL A 29 -30.39 10.67 -28.78
CA VAL A 29 -30.19 10.34 -27.37
C VAL A 29 -29.27 9.13 -27.21
N PHE A 30 -29.53 8.06 -27.97
CA PHE A 30 -28.72 6.84 -27.92
C PHE A 30 -27.25 7.09 -28.29
N LEU A 31 -27.00 7.87 -29.34
CA LEU A 31 -25.63 8.19 -29.77
C LEU A 31 -24.91 9.06 -28.73
N GLY A 32 -25.63 10.02 -28.12
CA GLY A 32 -25.11 10.85 -27.04
C GLY A 32 -24.69 10.02 -25.82
N THR A 33 -25.54 9.09 -25.38
CA THR A 33 -25.20 8.18 -24.27
C THR A 33 -24.04 7.27 -24.63
N TYR A 34 -24.02 6.72 -25.84
CA TYR A 34 -22.95 5.82 -26.29
C TYR A 34 -21.57 6.51 -26.31
N LEU A 35 -21.50 7.74 -26.83
CA LEU A 35 -20.26 8.52 -26.85
C LEU A 35 -19.79 8.88 -25.44
N ASN A 36 -20.72 9.24 -24.56
CA ASN A 36 -20.42 9.53 -23.15
C ASN A 36 -19.87 8.30 -22.40
N ASP A 37 -20.46 7.13 -22.63
CA ASP A 37 -20.00 5.87 -22.03
C ASP A 37 -18.60 5.50 -22.53
N MET A 38 -18.32 5.73 -23.82
CA MET A 38 -17.00 5.47 -24.39
C MET A 38 -15.92 6.39 -23.79
N GLU A 39 -16.21 7.68 -23.63
CA GLU A 39 -15.28 8.62 -23.01
C GLU A 39 -15.06 8.30 -21.51
N SER A 40 -16.14 7.97 -20.80
CA SER A 40 -16.07 7.58 -19.38
C SER A 40 -15.18 6.36 -19.18
N LYS A 41 -15.31 5.33 -20.05
CA LYS A 41 -14.44 4.14 -20.01
C LYS A 41 -12.97 4.46 -20.26
N LYS A 42 -12.66 5.36 -21.19
CA LYS A 42 -11.27 5.78 -21.44
C LYS A 42 -10.68 6.48 -20.23
N GLN A 43 -11.45 7.38 -19.62
CA GLN A 43 -11.02 8.10 -18.43
C GLN A 43 -10.82 7.14 -17.25
N GLU A 44 -11.70 6.15 -17.11
CA GLU A 44 -11.59 5.10 -16.10
C GLU A 44 -10.29 4.29 -16.25
N ILE A 45 -9.99 3.79 -17.45
CA ILE A 45 -8.74 3.06 -17.73
C ILE A 45 -7.53 3.94 -17.43
N ALA A 46 -7.52 5.20 -17.88
CA ALA A 46 -6.42 6.12 -17.62
C ALA A 46 -6.21 6.39 -16.11
N ASN A 47 -7.29 6.45 -15.33
CA ASN A 47 -7.21 6.60 -13.89
C ASN A 47 -6.66 5.33 -13.22
N GLN A 48 -7.08 4.14 -13.68
CA GLN A 48 -6.55 2.86 -13.20
C GLN A 48 -5.04 2.75 -13.45
N GLU A 49 -4.59 3.02 -14.67
CA GLU A 49 -3.16 2.99 -15.03
C GLU A 49 -2.34 3.95 -14.17
N LYS A 50 -2.86 5.17 -13.95
CA LYS A 50 -2.20 6.18 -13.12
C LYS A 50 -2.14 5.75 -11.66
N ALA A 51 -3.24 5.22 -11.11
CA ALA A 51 -3.30 4.70 -9.76
C ALA A 51 -2.29 3.57 -9.55
N LEU A 52 -2.25 2.61 -10.49
CA LEU A 52 -1.33 1.49 -10.43
C LEU A 52 0.14 1.92 -10.51
N LYS A 53 0.46 2.86 -11.40
CA LYS A 53 1.80 3.45 -11.49
C LYS A 53 2.23 4.11 -10.17
N ASN A 54 1.32 4.86 -9.53
CA ASN A 54 1.60 5.51 -8.25
C ASN A 54 1.82 4.48 -7.15
N ILE A 55 0.99 3.42 -7.08
CA ILE A 55 1.15 2.31 -6.13
C ILE A 55 2.51 1.61 -6.32
N ILE A 56 2.88 1.30 -7.56
CA ILE A 56 4.19 0.67 -7.84
C ILE A 56 5.33 1.59 -7.36
N THR A 57 5.25 2.89 -7.66
CA THR A 57 6.27 3.86 -7.24
C THR A 57 6.38 3.94 -5.71
N GLU A 58 5.24 3.97 -5.01
CA GLU A 58 5.17 3.96 -3.55
C GLU A 58 5.81 2.68 -2.96
N LEU A 59 5.47 1.51 -3.51
CA LEU A 59 6.07 0.23 -3.08
C LEU A 59 7.58 0.17 -3.33
N GLU A 60 8.07 0.74 -4.44
CA GLU A 60 9.50 0.85 -4.72
C GLU A 60 10.23 1.76 -3.74
N ASN A 61 9.65 2.92 -3.41
CA ASN A 61 10.19 3.82 -2.39
C ASN A 61 10.25 3.13 -1.02
N ASN A 62 9.16 2.46 -0.64
CA ASN A 62 9.08 1.66 0.58
C ASN A 62 10.16 0.58 0.63
N GLN A 63 10.39 -0.13 -0.48
CA GLN A 63 11.44 -1.13 -0.58
C GLN A 63 12.83 -0.53 -0.39
N GLN A 64 13.10 0.62 -1.02
CA GLN A 64 14.38 1.30 -0.85
C GLN A 64 14.61 1.78 0.59
N ASN A 65 13.57 2.31 1.23
CA ASN A 65 13.64 2.74 2.63
C ASN A 65 13.83 1.56 3.57
N LEU A 66 13.11 0.46 3.35
CA LEU A 66 13.27 -0.78 4.09
C LEU A 66 14.69 -1.35 3.96
N GLN A 67 15.30 -1.29 2.77
CA GLN A 67 16.67 -1.75 2.59
C GLN A 67 17.69 -0.92 3.39
N LYS A 68 17.49 0.41 3.48
CA LYS A 68 18.33 1.27 4.34
C LYS A 68 18.21 0.87 5.80
N THR A 69 16.99 0.61 6.27
CA THR A 69 16.71 0.15 7.64
C THR A 69 17.35 -1.21 7.93
N ILE A 70 17.22 -2.17 7.00
CA ILE A 70 17.86 -3.50 7.13
C ILE A 70 19.37 -3.34 7.31
N ASN A 71 20.02 -2.54 6.45
CA ASN A 71 21.46 -2.31 6.52
C ASN A 71 21.86 -1.67 7.86
N TYR A 72 21.05 -0.74 8.37
CA TYR A 72 21.25 -0.14 9.69
C TYR A 72 21.15 -1.19 10.80
N HIS A 73 20.09 -2.00 10.83
CA HIS A 73 19.90 -3.03 11.85
C HIS A 73 20.95 -4.14 11.79
N GLU A 74 21.46 -4.48 10.61
CA GLU A 74 22.60 -5.38 10.48
C GLU A 74 23.87 -4.80 11.11
N LEU A 75 24.17 -3.53 10.84
CA LEU A 75 25.31 -2.83 11.44
C LEU A 75 25.20 -2.79 12.96
N ILE A 76 24.03 -2.39 13.48
CA ILE A 76 23.75 -2.35 14.92
C ILE A 76 23.88 -3.74 15.53
N LYS A 77 23.37 -4.79 14.87
CA LYS A 77 23.52 -6.17 15.34
C LYS A 77 24.99 -6.54 15.54
N VAL A 78 25.86 -6.24 14.57
CA VAL A 78 27.30 -6.55 14.66
C VAL A 78 27.97 -5.78 15.81
N ASN A 79 27.69 -4.49 15.91
CA ASN A 79 28.24 -3.63 16.96
C ASN A 79 27.75 -4.07 18.36
N PHE A 80 26.47 -4.43 18.47
CA PHE A 80 25.85 -4.90 19.70
C PHE A 80 26.35 -6.28 20.12
N ASP A 81 26.44 -7.26 19.21
CA ASP A 81 26.99 -8.59 19.49
C ASP A 81 28.46 -8.50 19.96
N SER A 82 29.21 -7.51 19.47
CA SER A 82 30.59 -7.25 19.93
C SER A 82 30.62 -6.67 21.35
N LEU A 83 29.73 -5.72 21.66
CA LEU A 83 29.61 -5.12 22.99
C LEU A 83 29.12 -6.13 24.04
N LEU A 84 28.18 -7.02 23.70
CA LEU A 84 27.66 -8.03 24.62
C LEU A 84 28.77 -8.95 25.18
N LYS A 85 29.81 -9.23 24.39
CA LYS A 85 30.94 -10.06 24.82
C LYS A 85 31.80 -9.42 25.91
N THR A 86 31.72 -8.10 26.07
CA THR A 86 32.53 -7.35 27.03
C THR A 86 31.76 -7.00 28.30
N ILE A 87 30.45 -7.30 28.38
CA ILE A 87 29.61 -6.97 29.52
C ILE A 87 29.72 -8.09 30.56
N PRO A 88 30.18 -7.81 31.79
CA PRO A 88 30.16 -8.77 32.89
C PRO A 88 28.73 -9.19 33.27
N GLU A 89 28.55 -10.44 33.72
CA GLU A 89 27.23 -10.97 34.06
C GLU A 89 26.56 -10.23 35.21
N ASP A 90 27.33 -9.75 36.20
CA ASP A 90 26.83 -8.97 37.34
C ASP A 90 26.28 -7.59 36.93
N VAL A 91 26.63 -7.11 35.73
CA VAL A 91 26.11 -5.85 35.17
C VAL A 91 24.71 -6.02 34.60
N LEU A 92 24.32 -7.24 34.18
CA LEU A 92 23.03 -7.50 33.53
C LEU A 92 21.84 -7.36 34.49
N SER A 93 22.01 -7.77 35.75
CA SER A 93 20.96 -7.70 36.78
C SER A 93 20.84 -6.31 37.41
N LYS A 94 21.80 -5.41 37.17
CA LYS A 94 21.76 -4.05 37.71
C LYS A 94 20.69 -3.21 37.02
N ASN A 95 20.13 -2.29 37.79
CA ASN A 95 19.24 -1.26 37.30
C ASN A 95 19.86 -0.50 36.13
N TYR A 96 19.18 -0.45 34.98
CA TYR A 96 19.73 0.15 33.77
C TYR A 96 20.07 1.63 33.95
N PHE A 97 19.20 2.40 34.61
CA PHE A 97 19.33 3.85 34.71
C PHE A 97 20.50 4.25 35.62
N GLU A 98 20.75 3.49 36.67
CA GLU A 98 21.87 3.69 37.61
C GLU A 98 23.20 3.08 37.11
N ASN A 99 23.12 2.10 36.21
CA ASN A 99 24.29 1.40 35.69
C ASN A 99 25.12 2.29 34.74
N LYS A 100 26.39 2.49 35.07
CA LYS A 100 27.37 3.24 34.24
C LYS A 100 28.16 2.35 33.28
N SER A 101 28.09 1.03 33.44
CA SER A 101 28.91 0.08 32.68
C SER A 101 28.32 -0.25 31.32
N PHE A 102 27.01 -0.06 31.13
CA PHE A 102 26.33 -0.24 29.85
C PHE A 102 25.26 0.84 29.65
N LYS A 103 25.25 1.44 28.45
CA LYS A 103 24.19 2.31 27.93
C LYS A 103 24.04 2.05 26.44
N PHE A 104 22.82 2.18 25.89
CA PHE A 104 22.61 2.01 24.43
C PHE A 104 23.46 2.98 23.59
N VAL A 105 23.81 4.16 24.12
CA VAL A 105 24.71 5.13 23.46
C VAL A 105 26.14 4.61 23.28
N TYR A 106 26.52 3.51 23.94
CA TYR A 106 27.81 2.86 23.76
C TYR A 106 27.80 1.89 22.57
N ILE A 107 26.64 1.58 22.00
CA ILE A 107 26.55 0.85 20.75
C ILE A 107 26.97 1.80 19.64
N LYS A 108 28.06 1.46 18.97
CA LYS A 108 28.61 2.27 17.87
C LYS A 108 27.55 2.45 16.78
N ASP A 109 27.48 3.67 16.24
CA ASP A 109 26.56 4.07 15.15
C ASP A 109 25.07 4.03 15.54
N TRP A 110 24.74 3.91 16.83
CA TRP A 110 23.36 3.95 17.32
C TRP A 110 22.72 5.34 17.13
N VAL A 111 21.64 5.40 16.35
CA VAL A 111 20.85 6.63 16.13
C VAL A 111 19.40 6.50 16.62
N GLY A 112 19.09 5.42 17.34
CA GLY A 112 17.75 5.08 17.81
C GLY A 112 17.24 3.77 17.23
N ASN A 113 15.93 3.56 17.31
CA ASN A 113 15.31 2.32 16.85
C ASN A 113 15.35 2.14 15.33
N GLY A 114 15.49 3.23 14.55
CA GLY A 114 15.74 3.17 13.10
C GLY A 114 14.66 2.48 12.26
N PHE A 115 13.39 2.56 12.66
CA PHE A 115 12.30 1.93 11.90
C PHE A 115 12.01 2.61 10.56
N THR A 116 11.56 1.81 9.60
CA THR A 116 11.09 2.29 8.30
C THR A 116 9.74 2.99 8.45
N GLU A 117 9.63 4.20 7.92
CA GLU A 117 8.34 4.84 7.67
C GLU A 117 7.85 4.38 6.29
N PHE A 118 6.71 3.70 6.27
CA PHE A 118 6.10 3.21 5.05
C PHE A 118 5.03 4.20 4.55
N GLU A 119 5.10 4.52 3.27
CA GLU A 119 4.07 5.29 2.57
C GLU A 119 2.91 4.37 2.15
N ASP A 120 1.67 4.82 2.32
CA ASP A 120 0.44 4.13 1.92
C ASP A 120 -0.57 5.04 1.19
N THR A 121 -0.15 6.26 0.86
CA THR A 121 -1.01 7.32 0.34
C THR A 121 -1.59 6.96 -1.02
N ALA A 122 -0.78 6.44 -1.95
CA ALA A 122 -1.23 6.04 -3.27
C ALA A 122 -2.28 4.93 -3.17
N PHE A 123 -2.05 3.96 -2.29
CA PHE A 123 -3.00 2.87 -2.04
C PHE A 123 -4.32 3.38 -1.44
N GLU A 124 -4.27 4.16 -0.37
CA GLU A 124 -5.49 4.65 0.30
C GLU A 124 -6.28 5.63 -0.58
N VAL A 125 -5.62 6.52 -1.34
CA VAL A 125 -6.30 7.39 -2.31
C VAL A 125 -6.97 6.58 -3.42
N SER A 126 -6.31 5.54 -3.93
CA SER A 126 -6.85 4.68 -4.99
C SER A 126 -8.03 3.84 -4.51
N LYS A 127 -8.01 3.43 -3.23
CA LYS A 127 -9.11 2.75 -2.54
C LYS A 127 -10.30 3.68 -2.30
N MET A 128 -10.06 4.88 -1.77
CA MET A 128 -11.10 5.88 -1.47
C MET A 128 -11.79 6.40 -2.73
N SER A 129 -11.04 6.59 -3.81
CA SER A 129 -11.60 7.04 -5.10
C SER A 129 -12.42 5.96 -5.83
N GLY A 130 -12.39 4.72 -5.35
CA GLY A 130 -13.01 3.58 -6.04
C GLY A 130 -12.20 3.06 -7.23
N THR A 131 -11.08 3.69 -7.57
CA THR A 131 -10.23 3.29 -8.73
C THR A 131 -9.77 1.84 -8.62
N LEU A 132 -9.42 1.37 -7.42
CA LEU A 132 -9.05 -0.03 -7.20
C LEU A 132 -10.19 -1.00 -7.47
N GLN A 133 -11.45 -0.64 -7.21
CA GLN A 133 -12.60 -1.55 -7.31
C GLN A 133 -12.90 -1.98 -8.75
N ASN A 134 -12.39 -1.22 -9.72
CA ASN A 134 -12.59 -1.45 -11.13
C ASN A 134 -11.42 -2.18 -11.81
N MET A 135 -10.38 -2.54 -11.05
CA MET A 135 -9.24 -3.34 -11.51
C MET A 135 -9.55 -4.85 -11.42
N ASP A 136 -8.70 -5.68 -12.02
CA ASP A 136 -8.81 -7.13 -11.84
C ASP A 136 -8.69 -7.54 -10.37
N ILE A 137 -9.49 -8.54 -9.97
CA ILE A 137 -9.56 -9.00 -8.59
C ILE A 137 -8.25 -9.59 -8.08
N GLU A 138 -7.48 -10.26 -8.94
CA GLU A 138 -6.17 -10.83 -8.58
C GLU A 138 -5.16 -9.70 -8.31
N LEU A 139 -5.21 -8.63 -9.12
CA LEU A 139 -4.39 -7.44 -8.91
C LEU A 139 -4.72 -6.75 -7.57
N ILE A 140 -6.01 -6.54 -7.28
CA ILE A 140 -6.45 -5.96 -6.01
C ILE A 140 -5.98 -6.81 -4.83
N GLN A 141 -6.08 -8.13 -4.93
CA GLN A 141 -5.64 -9.06 -3.89
C GLN A 141 -4.13 -8.98 -3.65
N GLU A 142 -3.32 -8.95 -4.70
CA GLU A 142 -1.86 -8.88 -4.57
C GLU A 142 -1.42 -7.53 -3.96
N ILE A 143 -2.02 -6.42 -4.39
CA ILE A 143 -1.80 -5.10 -3.78
C ILE A 143 -2.19 -5.13 -2.30
N SER A 144 -3.41 -5.55 -1.98
CA SER A 144 -3.90 -5.56 -0.59
C SER A 144 -3.04 -6.44 0.32
N LYS A 145 -2.57 -7.59 -0.19
CA LYS A 145 -1.70 -8.51 0.54
C LYS A 145 -0.38 -7.86 0.94
N VAL A 146 0.27 -7.11 0.05
CA VAL A 146 1.56 -6.47 0.38
C VAL A 146 1.38 -5.34 1.40
N TYR A 147 0.33 -4.52 1.28
CA TYR A 147 0.04 -3.48 2.28
C TYR A 147 -0.34 -4.05 3.64
N ASN A 148 -1.05 -5.18 3.68
CA ASN A 148 -1.31 -5.87 4.95
C ASN A 148 -0.01 -6.34 5.63
N LYS A 149 0.99 -6.79 4.86
CA LYS A 149 2.29 -7.18 5.39
C LYS A 149 3.11 -5.98 5.89
N ILE A 150 3.07 -4.86 5.15
CA ILE A 150 3.62 -3.58 5.61
C ILE A 150 2.98 -3.19 6.95
N ASN A 151 1.65 -3.22 7.05
CA ASN A 151 0.95 -2.85 8.28
C ASN A 151 1.33 -3.77 9.46
N SER A 152 1.38 -5.09 9.26
CA SER A 152 1.84 -6.02 10.30
C SER A 152 3.27 -5.73 10.77
N GLN A 153 4.16 -5.31 9.87
CA GLN A 153 5.51 -4.90 10.21
C GLN A 153 5.52 -3.60 11.04
N SER A 154 4.75 -2.59 10.62
CA SER A 154 4.61 -1.31 11.35
C SER A 154 4.03 -1.50 12.75
N GLU A 155 3.04 -2.39 12.90
CA GLU A 155 2.47 -2.77 14.20
C GLU A 155 3.51 -3.45 15.10
N PHE A 156 4.31 -4.35 14.55
CA PHE A 156 5.39 -5.01 15.29
C PHE A 156 6.45 -4.00 15.73
N GLN A 157 6.90 -3.12 14.83
CA GLN A 157 7.84 -2.04 15.14
C GLN A 157 7.30 -1.09 16.22
N SER A 158 6.00 -0.75 16.15
CA SER A 158 5.32 0.04 17.18
C SER A 158 5.32 -0.67 18.54
N SER A 159 5.14 -2.00 18.57
CA SER A 159 5.22 -2.79 19.80
C SER A 159 6.61 -2.76 20.44
N ILE A 160 7.67 -2.79 19.62
CA ILE A 160 9.06 -2.65 20.09
C ILE A 160 9.28 -1.25 20.63
N ASN A 161 8.79 -0.22 19.91
CA ASN A 161 8.90 1.16 20.36
C ASN A 161 8.25 1.35 21.73
N ASN A 162 7.03 0.83 21.90
CA ASN A 162 6.28 0.91 23.15
C ASN A 162 7.03 0.21 24.31
N ARG A 163 7.68 -0.93 24.05
CA ARG A 163 8.54 -1.62 25.03
C ARG A 163 9.78 -0.82 25.40
N MET A 164 10.37 -0.10 24.45
CA MET A 164 11.51 0.77 24.71
C MET A 164 11.12 2.01 25.51
N THR A 165 9.98 2.63 25.18
CA THR A 165 9.48 3.83 25.89
C THR A 165 8.93 3.52 27.27
N SER A 166 8.54 2.27 27.56
CA SER A 166 8.05 1.85 28.87
C SER A 166 9.15 1.54 29.89
N LEU A 167 10.42 1.54 29.45
CA LEU A 167 11.57 1.42 30.35
C LEU A 167 11.56 2.54 31.39
N ASN A 168 11.71 2.18 32.65
CA ASN A 168 11.63 3.10 33.79
C ASN A 168 12.73 2.82 34.81
N SER A 169 12.77 3.59 35.89
CA SER A 169 13.79 3.47 36.93
C SER A 169 13.83 2.14 37.67
N GLN A 170 12.99 1.15 37.36
CA GLN A 170 13.08 -0.22 37.87
C GLN A 170 13.57 -1.23 36.81
N SER A 171 13.66 -0.82 35.54
CA SER A 171 14.10 -1.68 34.45
C SER A 171 15.57 -2.08 34.64
N THR A 172 15.85 -3.36 34.44
CA THR A 172 17.19 -3.92 34.50
C THR A 172 17.94 -3.72 33.19
N THR A 173 19.26 -3.86 33.24
CA THR A 173 20.10 -3.85 32.03
C THR A 173 19.74 -5.01 31.10
N TYR A 174 19.32 -6.14 31.67
CA TYR A 174 18.79 -7.29 30.94
C TYR A 174 17.55 -6.95 30.11
N ASP A 175 16.60 -6.19 30.66
CA ASP A 175 15.39 -5.78 29.94
C ASP A 175 15.72 -4.95 28.68
N VAL A 176 16.66 -4.01 28.83
CA VAL A 176 17.14 -3.17 27.72
C VAL A 176 17.84 -4.01 26.66
N ILE A 177 18.76 -4.89 27.08
CA ILE A 177 19.44 -5.82 26.18
C ILE A 177 18.43 -6.70 25.44
N GLY A 178 17.41 -7.22 26.14
CA GLY A 178 16.33 -8.00 25.55
C GLY A 178 15.58 -7.24 24.45
N ASN A 179 15.25 -5.97 24.69
CA ASN A 179 14.60 -5.15 23.66
C ASN A 179 15.50 -4.91 22.43
N ILE A 180 16.81 -4.72 22.62
CA ILE A 180 17.77 -4.57 21.50
C ILE A 180 17.95 -5.90 20.76
N ILE A 181 17.88 -7.04 21.44
CA ILE A 181 17.89 -8.37 20.81
C ILE A 181 16.67 -8.53 19.91
N ILE A 182 15.48 -8.16 20.37
CA ILE A 182 14.25 -8.21 19.55
C ILE A 182 14.41 -7.33 18.30
N LEU A 183 14.93 -6.10 18.46
CA LEU A 183 15.20 -5.17 17.36
C LEU A 183 16.18 -5.74 16.33
N THR A 184 17.30 -6.30 16.78
CA THR A 184 18.43 -6.70 15.92
C THR A 184 18.30 -8.12 15.37
N ARG A 185 17.35 -8.93 15.87
CA ARG A 185 17.14 -10.32 15.43
C ARG A 185 15.76 -10.53 14.85
N ASP A 186 14.72 -10.41 15.68
CA ASP A 186 13.36 -10.76 15.28
C ASP A 186 12.83 -9.74 14.25
N ASN A 187 12.96 -8.45 14.56
CA ASN A 187 12.57 -7.38 13.65
C ASN A 187 13.39 -7.42 12.36
N LEU A 188 14.72 -7.54 12.45
CA LEU A 188 15.58 -7.68 11.26
C LEU A 188 15.18 -8.88 10.38
N GLY A 189 14.80 -10.01 11.00
CA GLY A 189 14.29 -11.17 10.27
C GLY A 189 12.99 -10.87 9.52
N MET A 190 12.04 -10.19 10.17
CA MET A 190 10.78 -9.78 9.56
C MET A 190 10.99 -8.75 8.44
N GLU A 191 11.88 -7.76 8.62
CA GLU A 191 12.22 -6.77 7.60
C GLU A 191 12.78 -7.43 6.34
N LYS A 192 13.72 -8.38 6.48
CA LYS A 192 14.26 -9.14 5.35
C LYS A 192 13.20 -9.97 4.64
N MET A 193 12.26 -10.55 5.39
CA MET A 193 11.14 -11.29 4.82
C MET A 193 10.21 -10.36 4.04
N LEU A 194 9.85 -9.21 4.62
CA LEU A 194 9.02 -8.19 3.97
C LEU A 194 9.70 -7.65 2.71
N SER A 195 10.99 -7.37 2.75
CA SER A 195 11.75 -6.88 1.59
C SER A 195 11.66 -7.86 0.40
N LYS A 196 11.79 -9.17 0.64
CA LYS A 196 11.59 -10.18 -0.41
C LYS A 196 10.15 -10.23 -0.93
N GLN A 197 9.18 -10.07 -0.02
CA GLN A 197 7.77 -10.05 -0.38
C GLN A 197 7.42 -8.83 -1.23
N LEU A 198 7.97 -7.66 -0.88
CA LEU A 198 7.82 -6.43 -1.65
C LEU A 198 8.36 -6.57 -3.06
N ASP A 199 9.61 -7.04 -3.22
CA ASP A 199 10.20 -7.26 -4.56
C ASP A 199 9.35 -8.20 -5.41
N GLN A 200 8.87 -9.30 -4.82
CA GLN A 200 8.03 -10.27 -5.51
C GLN A 200 6.67 -9.67 -5.90
N SER A 201 6.02 -8.94 -4.99
CA SER A 201 4.72 -8.34 -5.26
C SER A 201 4.82 -7.21 -6.30
N ILE A 202 5.85 -6.36 -6.25
CA ILE A 202 6.10 -5.35 -7.30
C ILE A 202 6.24 -6.02 -8.67
N LYS A 203 6.98 -7.13 -8.74
CA LYS A 203 7.11 -7.91 -9.98
C LYS A 203 5.78 -8.47 -10.46
N ASN A 204 5.02 -9.12 -9.58
CA ASN A 204 3.71 -9.70 -9.90
C ASN A 204 2.73 -8.64 -10.41
N ILE A 205 2.66 -7.49 -9.71
CA ILE A 205 1.81 -6.35 -10.06
C ILE A 205 2.13 -5.84 -11.47
N ARG A 206 3.42 -5.70 -11.80
CA ARG A 206 3.85 -5.31 -13.16
C ARG A 206 3.45 -6.34 -14.22
N GLU A 207 3.66 -7.62 -13.95
CA GLU A 207 3.28 -8.68 -14.88
C GLU A 207 1.77 -8.72 -15.14
N MET A 208 0.95 -8.48 -14.12
CA MET A 208 -0.50 -8.36 -14.24
C MET A 208 -0.92 -7.12 -15.04
N GLN A 209 -0.27 -5.98 -14.81
CA GLN A 209 -0.48 -4.75 -15.59
C GLN A 209 -0.30 -4.97 -17.10
N TYR A 210 0.73 -5.72 -17.50
CA TYR A 210 0.99 -6.00 -18.92
C TYR A 210 -0.05 -6.94 -19.55
N LYS A 211 -0.68 -7.81 -18.76
CA LYS A 211 -1.75 -8.70 -19.26
C LYS A 211 -3.06 -7.97 -19.49
N GLU A 212 -3.37 -6.95 -18.70
CA GLU A 212 -4.58 -6.13 -18.89
C GLU A 212 -4.46 -5.19 -20.10
N ALA A 213 -3.24 -4.81 -20.49
CA ALA A 213 -2.97 -3.90 -21.60
C ALA A 213 -2.92 -4.55 -23.00
N GLY A 214 -2.95 -5.89 -23.09
CA GLY A 214 -2.83 -6.66 -24.33
C GLY A 214 -4.11 -7.39 -24.70
#